data_AF-A0A931LQ23-F1
#
_entry.id   AF-A0A931LQ23-F1
#
_cell.length_a   1.000
_cell.length_b   1.000
_cell.length_c   1.000
_cell.angle_alpha   90.00
_cell.angle_beta   90.00
_cell.angle_gamma   90.00
#
_symmetry.space_group_name_H-M   'P 1'
#
loop_
_entity.id
_entity.type
_entity.pdbx_description
1 polymer ?
#
loop_
_entity_poly.entity_id
_entity_poly.type
_entity_poly.pdbx_seq_one_letter_code
_entity_poly.pdbx_strand_id
1 'polypeptide(L)'
;MNSRGSGFFKSGLVRGAIAGLFGGLVFGLALYKLGALPTIAGLVGTDDGKVGMVVHMIVAAIIGAGFGAFVWHQRAGIGETIFWGLTYGVLWWFLGPLTLMPLWLKGMLAWDIPAAQAAFPSLIGHLFYGVSTALAFVLLQPERRGAKPSVGALLRGALAGLLGAWWLGDMLNAQGQLRTLWTTVAAQSNLVAWMGLLLIGLLAGMAFALLYPRATDSSGASLIRGIVYGFIWWVVGALTLLPSLGGGGWAWSVEEVRASFGFFPGFLLFGVTLALSYHWLSVIVRVLFSDELVPRGEEGIGAEGLRALGRGALAGLFGGLVFTLVMIQIGFLSTVASLIGSTSSLAGLMVHLVIANLVGSSYGLLFRRQAYDIGSALGWGVSYGFFWWILGPLTLMPILLGTTPVWTVQVAASLLPGLIGHLAYGAVLGIVFYLMEARYNPWWIPHEHVDALRVERRKEQVLTSAPALWVFVVAIALIVPIVLGK
;
A
#
# COMPACT_ATOMS: atom_id res chain seq x y z
N MET A 1 1.54 22.84 31.82
CA MET A 1 1.87 21.55 31.17
C MET A 1 1.80 20.45 32.22
N ASN A 2 0.74 19.64 32.24
CA ASN A 2 0.42 18.73 33.36
C ASN A 2 1.43 17.57 33.51
N SER A 3 1.80 17.24 34.74
CA SER A 3 2.71 16.15 35.13
C SER A 3 2.29 14.76 34.62
N ARG A 4 1.00 14.55 34.32
CA ARG A 4 0.50 13.34 33.66
C ARG A 4 0.97 13.20 32.21
N GLY A 5 1.11 14.31 31.47
CA GLY A 5 1.54 14.31 30.07
C GLY A 5 3.03 13.96 29.91
N SER A 6 3.88 14.39 30.85
CA SER A 6 5.32 14.12 30.79
C SER A 6 5.67 12.66 31.12
N GLY A 7 4.98 12.04 32.09
CA GLY A 7 5.14 10.61 32.36
C GLY A 7 4.64 9.72 31.21
N PHE A 8 3.54 10.14 30.57
CA PHE A 8 2.93 9.43 29.45
C PHE A 8 3.82 9.44 28.19
N PHE A 9 4.41 10.59 27.85
CA PHE A 9 5.35 10.72 26.74
C PHE A 9 6.65 9.92 26.97
N LYS A 10 7.19 9.94 28.19
CA LYS A 10 8.38 9.14 28.56
C LYS A 10 8.14 7.63 28.39
N SER A 11 6.95 7.14 28.71
CA SER A 11 6.58 5.73 28.49
C SER A 11 6.59 5.34 27.01
N GLY A 12 6.06 6.21 26.14
CA GLY A 12 6.10 6.02 24.68
C GLY A 12 7.52 5.95 24.12
N LEU A 13 8.40 6.84 24.56
CA LEU A 13 9.82 6.86 24.15
C LEU A 13 10.56 5.58 24.53
N VAL A 14 10.43 5.12 25.79
CA VAL A 14 11.14 3.92 26.28
C VAL A 14 10.66 2.67 25.54
N ARG A 15 9.33 2.50 25.40
CA ARG A 15 8.76 1.38 24.63
C ARG A 15 9.19 1.43 23.17
N GLY A 16 9.23 2.63 22.59
CA GLY A 16 9.76 2.87 21.26
C GLY A 16 11.22 2.44 21.12
N ALA A 17 12.09 2.83 22.06
CA ALA A 17 13.50 2.46 22.03
C ALA A 17 13.71 0.95 22.09
N ILE A 18 13.00 0.26 22.99
CA ILE A 18 13.04 -1.21 23.10
C ILE A 18 12.55 -1.85 21.79
N ALA A 19 11.44 -1.36 21.24
CA ALA A 19 10.91 -1.82 19.96
C ALA A 19 11.91 -1.58 18.81
N GLY A 20 12.61 -0.44 18.82
CA GLY A 20 13.67 -0.10 17.89
C GLY A 20 14.86 -1.06 17.99
N LEU A 21 15.23 -1.51 19.19
CA LEU A 21 16.24 -2.57 19.34
C LEU A 21 15.78 -3.88 18.70
N PHE A 22 14.52 -4.30 18.87
CA PHE A 22 14.01 -5.48 18.18
C PHE A 22 14.06 -5.34 16.65
N GLY A 23 13.61 -4.21 16.11
CA GLY A 23 13.73 -3.94 14.68
C GLY A 23 15.18 -3.86 14.22
N GLY A 24 16.04 -3.26 15.05
CA GLY A 24 17.48 -3.11 14.84
C GLY A 24 18.20 -4.44 14.76
N LEU A 25 17.81 -5.44 15.56
CA LEU A 25 18.34 -6.80 15.47
C LEU A 25 17.97 -7.47 14.15
N VAL A 26 16.70 -7.37 13.72
CA VAL A 26 16.23 -7.92 12.45
C VAL A 26 16.97 -7.29 11.28
N PHE A 27 17.09 -5.95 11.26
CA PHE A 27 17.80 -5.26 10.20
C PHE A 27 19.32 -5.43 10.31
N GLY A 28 19.88 -5.54 11.50
CA GLY A 28 21.31 -5.78 11.73
C GLY A 28 21.76 -7.13 11.18
N LEU A 29 20.92 -8.17 11.31
CA LEU A 29 21.16 -9.45 10.63
C LEU A 29 21.21 -9.28 9.10
N ALA A 30 20.34 -8.43 8.56
CA ALA A 30 20.36 -8.14 7.13
C ALA A 30 21.60 -7.35 6.70
N LEU A 31 22.00 -6.32 7.46
CA LEU A 31 23.24 -5.57 7.21
C LEU A 31 24.48 -6.48 7.29
N TYR A 32 24.50 -7.43 8.22
CA TYR A 32 25.57 -8.43 8.31
C TYR A 32 25.65 -9.27 7.03
N LYS A 33 24.52 -9.83 6.57
CA LYS A 33 24.47 -10.65 5.34
C LYS A 33 24.80 -9.85 4.08
N LEU A 34 24.40 -8.58 4.03
CA LEU A 34 24.68 -7.68 2.91
C LEU A 34 26.12 -7.12 2.96
N GLY A 35 26.92 -7.43 3.99
CA GLY A 35 28.27 -6.89 4.15
C GLY A 35 28.30 -5.38 4.43
N ALA A 36 27.20 -4.79 4.89
CA ALA A 36 27.02 -3.34 5.03
C ALA A 36 27.43 -2.80 6.42
N LEU A 37 27.73 -3.66 7.40
CA LEU A 37 28.12 -3.24 8.74
C LEU A 37 29.40 -2.37 8.78
N PRO A 38 30.48 -2.67 8.02
CA PRO A 38 31.64 -1.77 7.92
C PRO A 38 31.28 -0.36 7.46
N THR A 39 30.33 -0.22 6.54
CA THR A 39 29.84 1.10 6.08
C THR A 39 29.18 1.88 7.23
N ILE A 40 28.44 1.20 8.11
CA ILE A 40 27.87 1.82 9.32
C ILE A 40 28.97 2.19 10.32
N ALA A 41 29.98 1.33 10.48
CA ALA A 41 31.14 1.61 11.34
C ALA A 41 31.90 2.88 10.88
N GLY A 42 31.88 3.16 9.57
CA GLY A 42 32.50 4.35 8.98
C GLY A 42 31.95 5.66 9.54
N LEU A 43 30.72 5.68 10.07
CA LEU A 43 30.13 6.86 10.73
C LEU A 43 30.93 7.32 11.95
N VAL A 44 31.65 6.40 12.60
CA VAL A 44 32.52 6.67 13.76
C VAL A 44 34.00 6.51 13.43
N GLY A 45 34.36 6.49 12.14
CA GLY A 45 35.75 6.49 11.68
C GLY A 45 36.46 5.13 11.74
N THR A 46 35.73 4.01 11.72
CA THR A 46 36.30 2.65 11.71
C THR A 46 35.67 1.79 10.61
N ASP A 47 36.26 0.65 10.26
CA ASP A 47 35.69 -0.34 9.33
C ASP A 47 35.31 -1.66 10.03
N ASP A 48 35.42 -1.75 11.36
CA ASP A 48 35.09 -2.96 12.13
C ASP A 48 33.58 -3.21 12.13
N GLY A 49 33.15 -4.31 11.49
CA GLY A 49 31.74 -4.69 11.42
C GLY A 49 31.07 -4.91 12.79
N LYS A 50 31.81 -5.28 13.85
CA LYS A 50 31.27 -5.39 15.21
C LYS A 50 30.94 -4.01 15.78
N VAL A 51 31.83 -3.03 15.58
CA VAL A 51 31.57 -1.63 15.93
C VAL A 51 30.38 -1.10 15.13
N GLY A 52 30.32 -1.42 13.83
CA GLY A 52 29.17 -1.10 12.97
C GLY A 52 27.85 -1.64 13.49
N MET A 53 27.82 -2.88 14.00
CA MET A 53 26.64 -3.46 14.63
C MET A 53 26.24 -2.70 15.90
N VAL A 54 27.18 -2.33 16.77
CA VAL A 54 26.89 -1.53 17.97
C VAL A 54 26.31 -0.16 17.61
N VAL A 55 26.93 0.54 16.66
CA VAL A 55 26.45 1.84 16.16
C VAL A 55 25.04 1.70 15.58
N HIS A 56 24.80 0.68 14.76
CA HIS A 56 23.49 0.38 14.21
C HIS A 56 22.43 0.17 15.31
N MET A 57 22.74 -0.59 16.36
CA MET A 57 21.82 -0.83 17.47
C MET A 57 21.50 0.45 18.25
N ILE A 58 22.47 1.34 18.45
CA ILE A 58 22.25 2.65 19.10
C ILE A 58 21.33 3.51 18.24
N VAL A 59 21.61 3.61 16.93
CA VAL A 59 20.77 4.36 15.97
C VAL A 59 19.36 3.78 15.92
N ALA A 60 19.22 2.45 15.89
CA ALA A 60 17.94 1.76 15.93
C ALA A 60 17.14 2.07 17.20
N ALA A 61 17.78 2.14 18.38
CA ALA A 61 17.10 2.54 19.61
C ALA A 61 16.60 4.00 19.57
N ILE A 62 17.41 4.92 19.04
CA ILE A 62 17.05 6.34 18.91
C ILE A 62 15.87 6.50 17.93
N ILE A 63 15.97 5.88 16.76
CA ILE A 63 14.92 5.88 15.75
C ILE A 63 13.64 5.24 16.29
N GLY A 64 13.76 4.11 17.00
CA GLY A 64 12.63 3.46 17.66
C GLY A 64 11.95 4.35 18.70
N ALA A 65 12.73 5.09 19.50
CA ALA A 65 12.17 6.07 20.44
C ALA A 65 11.34 7.13 19.71
N GLY A 66 11.84 7.63 18.57
CA GLY A 66 11.12 8.54 17.68
C GLY A 66 9.81 7.94 17.16
N PHE A 67 9.83 6.67 16.71
CA PHE A 67 8.62 5.94 16.31
C PHE A 67 7.60 5.87 17.46
N GLY A 68 8.08 5.54 18.66
CA GLY A 68 7.27 5.48 19.86
C GLY A 68 6.57 6.81 20.13
N ALA A 69 7.31 7.92 20.13
CA ALA A 69 6.74 9.27 20.32
C ALA A 69 5.69 9.62 19.25
N PHE A 70 5.95 9.25 18.00
CA PHE A 70 5.08 9.55 16.87
C PHE A 70 3.75 8.78 16.90
N VAL A 71 3.80 7.46 17.12
CA VAL A 71 2.62 6.59 17.10
C VAL A 71 1.87 6.58 18.44
N TRP A 72 2.47 7.13 19.50
CA TRP A 72 1.86 7.12 20.84
C TRP A 72 0.50 7.84 20.91
N HIS A 73 0.29 8.90 20.14
CA HIS A 73 -1.01 9.59 20.12
C HIS A 73 -2.03 8.94 19.18
N GLN A 74 -1.59 8.01 18.33
CA GLN A 74 -2.45 7.30 17.39
C GLN A 74 -3.21 6.18 18.12
N ARG A 75 -4.49 5.99 17.77
CA ARG A 75 -5.34 4.89 18.30
C ARG A 75 -5.36 3.68 17.35
N ALA A 76 -4.28 3.51 16.60
CA ALA A 76 -4.10 2.47 15.62
C ALA A 76 -4.03 1.07 16.27
N GLY A 77 -4.79 0.10 15.72
CA GLY A 77 -4.64 -1.31 16.04
C GLY A 77 -3.30 -1.89 15.53
N ILE A 78 -3.13 -3.20 15.64
CA ILE A 78 -1.88 -3.86 15.25
C ILE A 78 -1.59 -3.69 13.76
N GLY A 79 -2.59 -3.91 12.89
CA GLY A 79 -2.44 -3.75 11.44
C GLY A 79 -2.20 -2.30 11.04
N GLU A 80 -2.89 -1.36 11.66
CA GLU A 80 -2.71 0.08 11.44
C GLU A 80 -1.30 0.55 11.86
N THR A 81 -0.76 0.00 12.96
CA THR A 81 0.58 0.33 13.45
C THR A 81 1.68 -0.22 12.54
N ILE A 82 1.46 -1.38 11.91
CA ILE A 82 2.39 -1.92 10.89
C ILE A 82 2.53 -0.96 9.72
N PHE A 83 1.44 -0.33 9.27
CA PHE A 83 1.52 0.67 8.19
C PHE A 83 2.35 1.87 8.57
N TRP A 84 2.18 2.37 9.80
CA TRP A 84 3.09 3.40 10.32
C TRP A 84 4.54 2.92 10.33
N GLY A 85 4.79 1.67 10.74
CA GLY A 85 6.12 1.06 10.70
C GLY A 85 6.73 1.05 9.29
N LEU A 86 5.97 0.61 8.29
CA LEU A 86 6.39 0.58 6.89
C LEU A 86 6.72 1.97 6.35
N THR A 87 5.82 2.95 6.56
CA THR A 87 6.06 4.34 6.18
C THR A 87 7.31 4.90 6.86
N TYR A 88 7.48 4.60 8.16
CA TYR A 88 8.62 5.05 8.94
C TYR A 88 9.93 4.39 8.47
N GLY A 89 9.88 3.12 8.07
CA GLY A 89 11.01 2.42 7.45
C GLY A 89 11.45 3.11 6.15
N VAL A 90 10.53 3.39 5.22
CA VAL A 90 10.86 4.11 3.98
C VAL A 90 11.40 5.50 4.26
N LEU A 91 10.80 6.23 5.22
CA LEU A 91 11.28 7.54 5.63
C LEU A 91 12.75 7.47 6.07
N TRP A 92 13.11 6.49 6.89
CA TRP A 92 14.49 6.32 7.35
C TRP A 92 15.43 5.74 6.29
N TRP A 93 14.93 5.00 5.30
CA TRP A 93 15.73 4.66 4.13
C TRP A 93 16.08 5.91 3.30
N PHE A 94 15.12 6.83 3.12
CA PHE A 94 15.42 8.10 2.45
C PHE A 94 16.38 8.97 3.28
N LEU A 95 16.13 9.10 4.59
CA LEU A 95 16.95 9.94 5.46
C LEU A 95 18.34 9.34 5.74
N GLY A 96 18.46 8.04 5.93
CA GLY A 96 19.72 7.38 6.29
C GLY A 96 20.67 7.25 5.10
N PRO A 97 20.55 6.18 4.30
CA PRO A 97 21.50 5.88 3.22
C PRO A 97 21.48 6.87 2.05
N LEU A 98 20.39 7.61 1.79
CA LEU A 98 20.35 8.57 0.67
C LEU A 98 20.65 10.03 1.07
N THR A 99 20.53 10.38 2.35
CA THR A 99 20.65 11.78 2.80
C THR A 99 21.76 11.96 3.82
N LEU A 100 21.60 11.44 5.03
CA LEU A 100 22.48 11.71 6.18
C LEU A 100 23.84 11.05 6.01
N MET A 101 23.89 9.79 5.58
CA MET A 101 25.16 9.06 5.45
C MET A 101 26.05 9.62 4.33
N PRO A 102 25.55 9.86 3.10
CA PRO A 102 26.34 10.52 2.05
C PRO A 102 26.78 11.93 2.44
N LEU A 103 25.91 12.69 3.11
CA LEU A 103 26.25 14.03 3.58
C LEU A 103 27.38 13.99 4.61
N TRP A 104 27.32 13.04 5.55
CA TRP A 104 28.33 12.86 6.60
C TRP A 104 29.67 12.37 6.05
N LEU A 105 29.65 11.38 5.15
CA LEU A 105 30.87 10.71 4.68
C LEU A 105 31.51 11.42 3.48
N LYS A 106 30.72 12.06 2.62
CA LYS A 106 31.16 12.63 1.34
C LYS A 106 30.85 14.12 1.18
N GLY A 107 30.09 14.72 2.09
CA GLY A 107 29.68 16.13 1.99
C GLY A 107 28.63 16.42 0.90
N MET A 108 27.95 15.39 0.38
CA MET A 108 26.97 15.53 -0.72
C MET A 108 25.73 14.68 -0.48
N LEU A 109 24.58 15.10 -1.03
CA LEU A 109 23.35 14.31 -1.05
C LEU A 109 23.41 13.26 -2.16
N ALA A 110 22.78 12.09 -1.94
CA ALA A 110 22.70 11.01 -2.94
C ALA A 110 21.27 10.88 -3.49
N TRP A 111 20.70 12.00 -3.93
CA TRP A 111 19.32 12.10 -4.42
C TRP A 111 19.26 11.91 -5.94
N ASP A 112 19.72 10.75 -6.39
CA ASP A 112 19.68 10.34 -7.80
C ASP A 112 19.28 8.86 -7.92
N ILE A 113 18.88 8.45 -9.14
CA ILE A 113 18.39 7.10 -9.41
C ILE A 113 19.49 6.03 -9.19
N PRO A 114 20.73 6.19 -9.70
CA PRO A 114 21.82 5.24 -9.42
C PRO A 114 22.08 5.03 -7.93
N ALA A 115 22.10 6.10 -7.13
CA ALA A 115 22.27 6.01 -5.67
C ALA A 115 21.10 5.27 -5.00
N ALA A 116 19.86 5.57 -5.40
CA ALA A 116 18.67 4.86 -4.92
C ALA A 116 18.69 3.37 -5.27
N GLN A 117 19.19 3.02 -6.47
CA GLN A 117 19.37 1.63 -6.91
C GLN A 117 20.46 0.92 -6.09
N ALA A 118 21.62 1.56 -5.89
CA ALA A 118 22.69 1.01 -5.05
C ALA A 118 22.23 0.80 -3.60
N ALA A 119 21.41 1.70 -3.06
CA ALA A 119 20.86 1.60 -1.71
C ALA A 119 19.62 0.70 -1.60
N PHE A 120 19.11 0.12 -2.69
CA PHE A 120 17.86 -0.63 -2.72
C PHE A 120 17.84 -1.84 -1.77
N PRO A 121 18.90 -2.67 -1.63
CA PRO A 121 18.86 -3.78 -0.67
C PRO A 121 18.59 -3.31 0.76
N SER A 122 19.08 -2.12 1.12
CA SER A 122 18.83 -1.53 2.43
C SER A 122 17.40 -1.04 2.61
N LEU A 123 16.67 -0.69 1.53
CA LEU A 123 15.24 -0.34 1.59
C LEU A 123 14.44 -1.50 2.17
N ILE A 124 14.68 -2.71 1.67
CA ILE A 124 14.02 -3.92 2.17
C ILE A 124 14.34 -4.13 3.66
N GLY A 125 15.61 -3.96 4.04
CA GLY A 125 16.01 -3.98 5.45
C GLY A 125 15.29 -2.95 6.33
N HIS A 126 15.09 -1.71 5.84
CA HIS A 126 14.33 -0.68 6.54
C HIS A 126 12.82 -1.00 6.64
N LEU A 127 12.24 -1.66 5.63
CA LEU A 127 10.86 -2.16 5.71
C LEU A 127 10.73 -3.20 6.83
N PHE A 128 11.66 -4.17 6.89
CA PHE A 128 11.69 -5.16 7.97
C PHE A 128 11.94 -4.52 9.35
N TYR A 129 12.83 -3.53 9.44
CA TYR A 129 13.04 -2.73 10.64
C TYR A 129 11.72 -2.10 11.12
N GLY A 130 11.02 -1.41 10.20
CA GLY A 130 9.77 -0.70 10.48
C GLY A 130 8.65 -1.62 10.95
N VAL A 131 8.41 -2.74 10.24
CA VAL A 131 7.40 -3.75 10.62
C VAL A 131 7.73 -4.36 11.98
N SER A 132 8.98 -4.75 12.21
CA SER A 132 9.40 -5.40 13.45
C SER A 132 9.31 -4.44 14.64
N THR A 133 9.70 -3.18 14.45
CA THR A 133 9.55 -2.11 15.45
C THR A 133 8.08 -1.88 15.76
N ALA A 134 7.21 -1.78 14.75
CA ALA A 134 5.77 -1.61 14.93
C ALA A 134 5.14 -2.77 15.73
N LEU A 135 5.46 -4.01 15.37
CA LEU A 135 4.97 -5.21 16.05
C LEU A 135 5.45 -5.27 17.50
N ALA A 136 6.75 -5.07 17.75
CA ALA A 136 7.31 -5.06 19.10
C ALA A 136 6.68 -3.94 19.95
N PHE A 137 6.48 -2.75 19.39
CA PHE A 137 5.85 -1.62 20.07
C PHE A 137 4.41 -1.91 20.50
N VAL A 138 3.62 -2.57 19.66
CA VAL A 138 2.26 -3.00 20.01
C VAL A 138 2.28 -4.12 21.05
N LEU A 139 3.20 -5.07 20.94
CA LEU A 139 3.34 -6.15 21.93
C LEU A 139 3.72 -5.64 23.32
N LEU A 140 4.49 -4.55 23.41
CA LEU A 140 4.81 -3.84 24.66
C LEU A 140 3.64 -3.00 25.21
N GLN A 141 2.51 -2.96 24.51
CA GLN A 141 1.30 -2.23 24.88
C GLN A 141 0.07 -3.13 24.90
N PRO A 142 -0.14 -3.88 25.99
CA PRO A 142 -1.27 -4.81 26.10
C PRO A 142 -2.62 -4.15 25.81
N GLU A 143 -2.79 -2.88 26.20
CA GLU A 143 -3.98 -2.06 25.95
C GLU A 143 -4.29 -1.82 24.47
N ARG A 144 -3.27 -1.90 23.59
CA ARG A 144 -3.40 -1.75 22.14
C ARG A 144 -3.60 -3.08 21.40
N ARG A 145 -3.51 -4.21 22.10
CA ARG A 145 -3.83 -5.51 21.51
C ARG A 145 -5.35 -5.52 21.29
N GLY A 146 -5.74 -5.31 20.04
CA GLY A 146 -7.15 -5.26 19.64
C GLY A 146 -7.92 -6.55 19.97
N ALA A 147 -9.19 -6.58 19.62
CA ALA A 147 -10.02 -7.77 19.82
C ALA A 147 -9.38 -9.02 19.20
N LYS A 148 -9.38 -10.15 19.90
CA LYS A 148 -8.95 -11.42 19.32
C LYS A 148 -9.85 -11.76 18.13
N PRO A 149 -9.32 -12.26 17.01
CA PRO A 149 -10.15 -12.65 15.88
C PRO A 149 -11.05 -13.82 16.28
N SER A 150 -12.31 -13.76 15.85
CA SER A 150 -13.22 -14.89 15.97
C SER A 150 -12.85 -15.96 14.94
N VAL A 151 -13.25 -17.21 15.20
CA VAL A 151 -13.11 -18.30 14.22
C VAL A 151 -13.75 -17.91 12.89
N GLY A 152 -14.93 -17.27 12.92
CA GLY A 152 -15.60 -16.75 11.72
C GLY A 152 -14.80 -15.66 10.98
N ALA A 153 -14.04 -14.81 11.70
CA ALA A 153 -13.11 -13.88 11.05
C ALA A 153 -11.96 -14.63 10.36
N LEU A 154 -11.35 -15.61 11.03
CA LEU A 154 -10.27 -16.42 10.43
C LEU A 154 -10.74 -17.20 9.20
N LEU A 155 -11.94 -17.79 9.23
CA LEU A 155 -12.52 -18.50 8.08
C LEU A 155 -12.78 -17.57 6.90
N ARG A 156 -13.37 -16.39 7.13
CA ARG A 156 -13.55 -15.38 6.07
C ARG A 156 -12.22 -14.92 5.51
N GLY A 157 -11.22 -14.75 6.37
CA GLY A 157 -9.85 -14.43 5.97
C GLY A 157 -9.27 -15.50 5.06
N ALA A 158 -9.30 -16.76 5.50
CA ALA A 158 -8.86 -17.92 4.73
C ALA A 158 -9.54 -18.00 3.35
N LEU A 159 -10.86 -17.87 3.27
CA LEU A 159 -11.60 -17.88 2.02
C LEU A 159 -11.20 -16.73 1.09
N ALA A 160 -11.11 -15.51 1.64
CA ALA A 160 -10.68 -14.34 0.88
C ALA A 160 -9.24 -14.50 0.35
N GLY A 161 -8.36 -15.11 1.15
CA GLY A 161 -6.98 -15.41 0.77
C GLY A 161 -6.88 -16.46 -0.33
N LEU A 162 -7.69 -17.52 -0.25
CA LEU A 162 -7.80 -18.53 -1.32
C LEU A 162 -8.33 -17.93 -2.62
N LEU A 163 -9.34 -17.06 -2.56
CA LEU A 163 -9.86 -16.35 -3.74
C LEU A 163 -8.79 -15.44 -4.36
N GLY A 164 -8.07 -14.68 -3.54
CA GLY A 164 -6.94 -13.87 -4.01
C GLY A 164 -5.86 -14.72 -4.68
N ALA A 165 -5.47 -15.82 -4.05
CA ALA A 165 -4.42 -16.71 -4.57
C ALA A 165 -4.85 -17.44 -5.85
N TRP A 166 -6.13 -17.81 -5.94
CA TRP A 166 -6.70 -18.35 -7.17
C TRP A 166 -6.56 -17.36 -8.33
N TRP A 167 -6.99 -16.10 -8.11
CA TRP A 167 -6.87 -15.05 -9.11
C TRP A 167 -5.40 -14.79 -9.51
N LEU A 168 -4.49 -14.70 -8.53
CA LEU A 168 -3.06 -14.52 -8.79
C LEU A 168 -2.50 -15.68 -9.61
N GLY A 169 -2.83 -16.91 -9.23
CA GLY A 169 -2.34 -18.10 -9.92
C GLY A 169 -2.83 -18.17 -11.36
N ASP A 170 -4.07 -17.76 -11.63
CA ASP A 170 -4.63 -17.73 -12.98
C ASP A 170 -3.85 -16.75 -13.87
N MET A 171 -3.62 -15.53 -13.37
CA MET A 171 -2.83 -14.51 -14.07
C MET A 171 -1.37 -14.94 -14.30
N LEU A 172 -0.74 -15.57 -13.31
CA LEU A 172 0.63 -16.07 -13.45
C LEU A 172 0.70 -17.27 -14.40
N ASN A 173 -0.32 -18.14 -14.39
CA ASN A 173 -0.38 -19.30 -15.27
C ASN A 173 -0.59 -18.87 -16.73
N ALA A 174 -1.46 -17.91 -16.98
CA ALA A 174 -1.68 -17.31 -18.31
C ALA A 174 -0.39 -16.70 -18.89
N GLN A 175 0.52 -16.24 -18.03
CA GLN A 175 1.82 -15.66 -18.40
C GLN A 175 2.97 -16.68 -18.40
N GLY A 176 2.70 -17.96 -18.10
CA GLY A 176 3.74 -18.99 -17.93
C GLY A 176 4.67 -18.76 -16.72
N GLN A 177 4.34 -17.83 -15.84
CA GLN A 177 5.14 -17.43 -14.68
C GLN A 177 4.82 -18.22 -13.39
N LEU A 178 3.72 -19.00 -13.38
CA LEU A 178 3.31 -19.73 -12.17
C LEU A 178 4.40 -20.68 -11.65
N ARG A 179 5.05 -21.44 -12.54
CA ARG A 179 6.19 -22.31 -12.15
C ARG A 179 7.44 -21.51 -11.80
N THR A 180 7.65 -20.38 -12.48
CA THR A 180 8.80 -19.49 -12.27
C THR A 180 8.88 -18.98 -10.84
N LEU A 181 7.72 -18.72 -10.22
CA LEU A 181 7.61 -18.31 -8.80
C LEU A 181 8.23 -19.33 -7.83
N TRP A 182 8.24 -20.61 -8.21
CA TRP A 182 8.69 -21.73 -7.37
C TRP A 182 10.03 -22.32 -7.83
N THR A 183 10.78 -21.65 -8.71
CA THR A 183 11.97 -22.24 -9.35
C THR A 183 13.08 -22.62 -8.37
N THR A 184 13.07 -22.08 -7.15
CA THR A 184 13.98 -22.50 -6.07
C THR A 184 13.46 -23.75 -5.33
N VAL A 185 12.15 -23.94 -5.24
CA VAL A 185 11.48 -25.11 -4.63
C VAL A 185 10.89 -25.95 -5.77
N ALA A 186 11.73 -26.73 -6.46
CA ALA A 186 11.40 -27.57 -7.61
C ALA A 186 9.91 -27.95 -7.73
N ALA A 187 9.08 -27.06 -8.28
CA ALA A 187 7.69 -27.36 -8.55
C ALA A 187 7.70 -28.23 -9.81
N GLN A 188 7.90 -29.54 -9.59
CA GLN A 188 8.02 -30.54 -10.66
C GLN A 188 6.75 -30.59 -11.54
N SER A 189 5.64 -30.00 -11.08
CA SER A 189 4.38 -29.88 -11.83
C SER A 189 3.63 -28.59 -11.51
N ASN A 190 2.73 -28.19 -12.40
CA ASN A 190 1.79 -27.07 -12.18
C ASN A 190 0.93 -27.29 -10.93
N LEU A 191 0.57 -28.54 -10.62
CA LEU A 191 -0.23 -28.88 -9.44
C LEU A 191 0.48 -28.45 -8.15
N VAL A 192 1.78 -28.74 -8.03
CA VAL A 192 2.58 -28.35 -6.85
C VAL A 192 2.66 -26.82 -6.72
N ALA A 193 2.88 -26.11 -7.83
CA ALA A 193 2.91 -24.65 -7.85
C ALA A 193 1.56 -24.04 -7.40
N TRP A 194 0.44 -24.61 -7.85
CA TRP A 194 -0.90 -24.22 -7.42
C TRP A 194 -1.14 -24.48 -5.93
N MET A 195 -0.80 -25.68 -5.44
CA MET A 195 -0.94 -26.01 -4.02
C MET A 195 -0.14 -25.07 -3.12
N GLY A 196 1.11 -24.78 -3.49
CA GLY A 196 1.94 -23.84 -2.76
C GLY A 196 1.33 -22.43 -2.74
N LEU A 197 0.81 -21.96 -3.89
CA LEU A 197 0.22 -20.62 -3.99
C LEU A 197 -1.07 -20.51 -3.17
N LEU A 198 -1.92 -21.53 -3.21
CA LEU A 198 -3.14 -21.59 -2.40
C LEU A 198 -2.83 -21.66 -0.90
N LEU A 199 -1.77 -22.36 -0.49
CA LEU A 199 -1.30 -22.37 0.89
C LEU A 199 -0.84 -20.98 1.34
N ILE A 200 -0.06 -20.27 0.51
CA ILE A 200 0.30 -18.87 0.77
C ILE A 200 -0.96 -18.01 0.89
N GLY A 201 -1.93 -18.18 -0.01
CA GLY A 201 -3.22 -17.51 0.03
C GLY A 201 -3.97 -17.74 1.33
N LEU A 202 -4.06 -18.99 1.78
CA LEU A 202 -4.69 -19.38 3.05
C LEU A 202 -4.02 -18.68 4.24
N LEU A 203 -2.69 -18.76 4.33
CA LEU A 203 -1.90 -18.15 5.41
C LEU A 203 -2.01 -16.63 5.39
N ALA A 204 -1.93 -16.01 4.21
CA ALA A 204 -2.13 -14.58 4.02
C ALA A 204 -3.54 -14.13 4.43
N GLY A 205 -4.56 -14.89 4.06
CA GLY A 205 -5.94 -14.62 4.45
C GLY A 205 -6.15 -14.64 5.96
N MET A 206 -5.63 -15.68 6.63
CA MET A 206 -5.69 -15.78 8.09
C MET A 206 -4.87 -14.69 8.79
N ALA A 207 -3.67 -14.39 8.28
CA ALA A 207 -2.84 -13.30 8.79
C ALA A 207 -3.54 -11.94 8.63
N PHE A 208 -4.22 -11.71 7.50
CA PHE A 208 -5.03 -10.50 7.32
C PHE A 208 -6.16 -10.41 8.35
N ALA A 209 -6.88 -11.50 8.62
CA ALA A 209 -7.93 -11.53 9.64
C ALA A 209 -7.38 -11.34 11.07
N LEU A 210 -6.15 -11.78 11.35
CA LEU A 210 -5.44 -11.50 12.61
C LEU A 210 -5.10 -10.02 12.77
N LEU A 211 -4.69 -9.36 11.68
CA LEU A 211 -4.37 -7.93 11.67
C LEU A 211 -5.62 -7.05 11.70
N TYR A 212 -6.71 -7.50 11.06
CA TYR A 212 -8.00 -6.80 10.98
C TYR A 212 -9.17 -7.70 11.44
N PRO A 213 -9.26 -7.99 12.75
CA PRO A 213 -10.32 -8.84 13.32
C PRO A 213 -11.74 -8.31 13.07
N ARG A 214 -11.88 -7.00 12.88
CA ARG A 214 -13.13 -6.32 12.56
C ARG A 214 -12.97 -5.56 11.25
N ALA A 215 -13.76 -5.90 10.24
CA ALA A 215 -13.82 -5.16 8.99
C ALA A 215 -14.73 -3.93 9.17
N THR A 216 -14.29 -2.91 9.90
CA THR A 216 -15.08 -1.68 10.13
C THR A 216 -14.91 -0.64 9.04
N ASP A 217 -13.86 -0.76 8.22
CA ASP A 217 -13.56 0.25 7.22
C ASP A 217 -14.41 0.10 5.97
N SER A 218 -14.52 1.20 5.23
CA SER A 218 -15.14 1.23 3.92
C SER A 218 -14.38 0.35 2.91
N SER A 219 -15.05 0.03 1.81
CA SER A 219 -14.47 -0.77 0.74
C SER A 219 -13.26 -0.08 0.09
N GLY A 220 -13.25 1.25 -0.03
CA GLY A 220 -12.10 2.00 -0.56
C GLY A 220 -10.87 1.92 0.34
N ALA A 221 -11.03 2.08 1.66
CA ALA A 221 -9.93 1.89 2.60
C ALA A 221 -9.39 0.45 2.55
N SER A 222 -10.30 -0.52 2.43
CA SER A 222 -9.95 -1.95 2.29
C SER A 222 -9.18 -2.22 1.00
N LEU A 223 -9.54 -1.57 -0.11
CA LEU A 223 -8.81 -1.65 -1.38
C LEU A 223 -7.36 -1.18 -1.22
N ILE A 224 -7.16 0.04 -0.70
CA ILE A 224 -5.80 0.61 -0.52
C ILE A 224 -4.98 -0.20 0.47
N ARG A 225 -5.60 -0.67 1.55
CA ARG A 225 -4.99 -1.61 2.49
C ARG A 225 -4.54 -2.89 1.79
N GLY A 226 -5.36 -3.41 0.88
CA GLY A 226 -5.05 -4.56 0.06
C GLY A 226 -3.79 -4.38 -0.77
N ILE A 227 -3.59 -3.22 -1.40
CA ILE A 227 -2.35 -2.88 -2.14
C ILE A 227 -1.14 -3.02 -1.23
N VAL A 228 -1.17 -2.37 -0.06
CA VAL A 228 -0.06 -2.41 0.89
C VAL A 228 0.19 -3.82 1.41
N TYR A 229 -0.88 -4.57 1.71
CA TYR A 229 -0.77 -5.94 2.19
C TYR A 229 -0.18 -6.89 1.12
N GLY A 230 -0.60 -6.71 -0.14
CA GLY A 230 -0.02 -7.40 -1.29
C GLY A 230 1.47 -7.09 -1.46
N PHE A 231 1.86 -5.83 -1.30
CA PHE A 231 3.27 -5.42 -1.33
C PHE A 231 4.10 -6.10 -0.25
N ILE A 232 3.58 -6.21 0.98
CA ILE A 232 4.24 -6.95 2.07
C ILE A 232 4.48 -8.41 1.66
N TRP A 233 3.48 -9.08 1.06
CA TRP A 233 3.62 -10.47 0.61
C TRP A 233 4.58 -10.64 -0.56
N TRP A 234 4.71 -9.63 -1.43
CA TRP A 234 5.74 -9.62 -2.45
C TRP A 234 7.14 -9.54 -1.83
N VAL A 235 7.36 -8.62 -0.90
CA VAL A 235 8.66 -8.45 -0.21
C VAL A 235 9.00 -9.68 0.65
N VAL A 236 8.08 -10.11 1.51
CA VAL A 236 8.31 -11.21 2.45
C VAL A 236 8.31 -12.56 1.72
N GLY A 237 7.32 -12.82 0.88
CA GLY A 237 7.18 -14.08 0.16
C GLY A 237 8.14 -14.18 -1.01
N ALA A 238 7.91 -13.38 -2.06
CA ALA A 238 8.59 -13.53 -3.34
C ALA A 238 10.07 -13.11 -3.30
N LEU A 239 10.42 -12.04 -2.56
CA LEU A 239 11.80 -11.55 -2.53
C LEU A 239 12.66 -12.14 -1.40
N THR A 240 12.05 -12.70 -0.34
CA THR A 240 12.79 -13.12 0.86
C THR A 240 12.64 -14.61 1.17
N LEU A 241 11.43 -15.09 1.45
CA LEU A 241 11.20 -16.46 1.93
C LEU A 241 11.37 -17.50 0.82
N LEU A 242 10.73 -17.31 -0.34
CA LEU A 242 10.78 -18.29 -1.44
C LEU A 242 12.22 -18.49 -1.96
N PRO A 243 13.03 -17.44 -2.21
CA PRO A 243 14.43 -17.61 -2.57
C PRO A 243 15.23 -18.36 -1.50
N SER A 244 15.03 -18.03 -0.22
CA SER A 244 15.72 -18.67 0.92
C SER A 244 15.37 -20.16 1.05
N LEU A 245 14.10 -20.54 0.84
CA LEU A 245 13.63 -21.91 1.00
C LEU A 245 14.19 -22.88 -0.05
N GLY A 246 14.52 -22.38 -1.23
CA GLY A 246 15.13 -23.20 -2.27
C GLY A 246 16.66 -23.10 -2.34
N GLY A 247 17.30 -22.77 -1.22
CA GLY A 247 18.76 -22.76 -1.09
C GLY A 247 19.46 -21.54 -1.67
N GLY A 248 18.72 -20.56 -2.20
CA GLY A 248 19.24 -19.28 -2.66
C GLY A 248 19.43 -18.26 -1.53
N GLY A 249 20.04 -17.13 -1.87
CA GLY A 249 20.09 -15.93 -1.02
C GLY A 249 18.77 -15.15 -1.05
N TRP A 250 18.78 -13.94 -0.47
CA TRP A 250 17.65 -13.01 -0.60
C TRP A 250 17.70 -12.29 -1.95
N ALA A 251 16.55 -12.15 -2.61
CA ALA A 251 16.41 -11.47 -3.90
C ALA A 251 16.21 -9.95 -3.71
N TRP A 252 17.14 -9.30 -3.01
CA TRP A 252 17.01 -7.89 -2.60
C TRP A 252 17.79 -6.92 -3.48
N SER A 253 18.64 -7.40 -4.39
CA SER A 253 19.32 -6.53 -5.35
C SER A 253 18.32 -5.95 -6.36
N VAL A 254 18.64 -4.80 -6.96
CA VAL A 254 17.78 -4.20 -7.99
C VAL A 254 17.64 -5.13 -9.20
N GLU A 255 18.72 -5.82 -9.57
CA GLU A 255 18.75 -6.79 -10.66
C GLU A 255 17.79 -7.96 -10.39
N GLU A 256 17.81 -8.51 -9.18
CA GLU A 256 16.93 -9.61 -8.77
C GLU A 256 15.47 -9.16 -8.67
N VAL A 257 15.23 -7.95 -8.18
CA VAL A 257 13.90 -7.33 -8.10
C VAL A 257 13.34 -7.07 -9.50
N ARG A 258 14.18 -6.60 -10.44
CA ARG A 258 13.83 -6.46 -11.86
C ARG A 258 13.50 -7.81 -12.49
N ALA A 259 14.29 -8.85 -12.21
CA ALA A 259 14.02 -10.21 -12.70
C ALA A 259 12.69 -10.77 -12.15
N SER A 260 12.34 -10.39 -10.91
CA SER A 260 11.11 -10.81 -10.22
C SER A 260 9.94 -9.84 -10.39
N PHE A 261 10.09 -8.79 -11.22
CA PHE A 261 9.09 -7.73 -11.35
C PHE A 261 7.74 -8.24 -11.86
N GLY A 262 7.73 -9.32 -12.64
CA GLY A 262 6.48 -9.92 -13.12
C GLY A 262 5.51 -10.32 -12.02
N PHE A 263 6.01 -10.61 -10.82
CA PHE A 263 5.15 -10.91 -9.68
C PHE A 263 4.58 -9.66 -8.99
N PHE A 264 5.22 -8.50 -9.14
CA PHE A 264 4.84 -7.29 -8.40
C PHE A 264 3.40 -6.84 -8.65
N PRO A 265 2.95 -6.60 -9.91
CA PRO A 265 1.55 -6.25 -10.17
C PRO A 265 0.56 -7.29 -9.63
N GLY A 266 0.91 -8.58 -9.81
CA GLY A 266 0.11 -9.70 -9.34
C GLY A 266 -0.09 -9.71 -7.84
N PHE A 267 0.97 -9.53 -7.05
CA PHE A 267 0.86 -9.51 -5.58
C PHE A 267 0.07 -8.30 -5.06
N LEU A 268 0.18 -7.14 -5.71
CA LEU A 268 -0.65 -5.97 -5.34
C LEU A 268 -2.13 -6.24 -5.56
N LEU A 269 -2.49 -6.80 -6.73
CA LEU A 269 -3.88 -7.14 -7.06
C LEU A 269 -4.41 -8.36 -6.27
N PHE A 270 -3.54 -9.30 -5.90
CA PHE A 270 -3.84 -10.35 -4.92
C PHE A 270 -4.29 -9.75 -3.59
N GLY A 271 -3.53 -8.80 -3.05
CA GLY A 271 -3.85 -8.15 -1.78
C GLY A 271 -5.15 -7.34 -1.85
N VAL A 272 -5.42 -6.65 -2.97
CA VAL A 272 -6.70 -5.97 -3.23
C VAL A 272 -7.86 -6.96 -3.22
N THR A 273 -7.74 -8.06 -3.97
CA THR A 273 -8.77 -9.10 -4.07
C THR A 273 -9.07 -9.71 -2.70
N LEU A 274 -8.03 -10.03 -1.94
CA LEU A 274 -8.14 -10.56 -0.57
C LEU A 274 -8.87 -9.56 0.33
N ALA A 275 -8.38 -8.33 0.43
CA ALA A 275 -8.92 -7.35 1.38
C ALA A 275 -10.37 -6.97 1.07
N LEU A 276 -10.72 -6.80 -0.21
CA LEU A 276 -12.08 -6.56 -0.64
C LEU A 276 -12.98 -7.77 -0.35
N SER A 277 -12.56 -8.98 -0.72
CA SER A 277 -13.34 -10.20 -0.47
C SER A 277 -13.60 -10.39 1.03
N TYR A 278 -12.59 -10.17 1.87
CA TYR A 278 -12.74 -10.23 3.32
C TYR A 278 -13.74 -9.19 3.85
N HIS A 279 -13.67 -7.95 3.36
CA HIS A 279 -14.62 -6.90 3.70
C HIS A 279 -16.05 -7.28 3.29
N TRP A 280 -16.26 -7.70 2.05
CA TRP A 280 -17.58 -8.06 1.53
C TRP A 280 -18.19 -9.27 2.25
N LEU A 281 -17.41 -10.34 2.47
CA LEU A 281 -17.83 -11.48 3.29
C LEU A 281 -18.21 -11.04 4.70
N SER A 282 -17.48 -10.07 5.27
CA SER A 282 -17.78 -9.53 6.59
C SER A 282 -19.04 -8.68 6.62
N VAL A 283 -19.32 -7.91 5.57
CA VAL A 283 -20.57 -7.16 5.42
C VAL A 283 -21.75 -8.11 5.25
N ILE A 284 -21.64 -9.10 4.36
CA ILE A 284 -22.70 -10.11 4.12
C ILE A 284 -23.05 -10.84 5.42
N VAL A 285 -22.05 -11.31 6.18
CA VAL A 285 -22.30 -12.01 7.44
C VAL A 285 -22.99 -11.10 8.47
N ARG A 286 -22.63 -9.82 8.55
CA ARG A 286 -23.34 -8.88 9.44
C ARG A 286 -24.78 -8.69 8.99
N VAL A 287 -25.00 -8.35 7.71
CA VAL A 287 -26.35 -8.11 7.18
C VAL A 287 -27.28 -9.33 7.35
N LEU A 288 -26.76 -10.55 7.18
CA LEU A 288 -27.57 -11.77 7.27
C LEU A 288 -27.77 -12.30 8.69
N PHE A 289 -26.85 -12.03 9.62
CA PHE A 289 -26.81 -12.72 10.91
C PHE A 289 -26.68 -11.80 12.15
N SER A 290 -26.62 -10.47 11.99
CA SER A 290 -26.65 -9.55 13.12
C SER A 290 -28.00 -8.85 13.23
N ASP A 291 -28.59 -8.85 14.42
CA ASP A 291 -29.81 -8.11 14.77
C ASP A 291 -29.57 -6.58 14.88
N GLU A 292 -28.36 -6.11 14.57
CA GLU A 292 -28.05 -4.68 14.55
C GLU A 292 -28.82 -3.99 13.41
N LEU A 293 -29.85 -3.23 13.79
CA LEU A 293 -30.50 -2.26 12.93
C LEU A 293 -29.44 -1.27 12.43
N VAL A 294 -29.07 -1.36 11.14
CA VAL A 294 -28.22 -0.35 10.50
C VAL A 294 -28.85 1.02 10.77
N PRO A 295 -28.12 1.97 11.39
CA PRO A 295 -28.65 3.30 11.65
C PRO A 295 -29.20 3.87 10.35
N ARG A 296 -30.52 4.04 10.28
CA ARG A 296 -31.15 4.66 9.11
C ARG A 296 -30.65 6.09 9.10
N GLY A 297 -29.87 6.43 8.07
CA GLY A 297 -29.56 7.83 7.81
C GLY A 297 -30.86 8.61 7.62
N GLU A 298 -30.82 9.92 7.88
CA GLU A 298 -31.97 10.81 7.68
C GLU A 298 -32.44 10.85 6.21
N GLU A 299 -31.64 10.32 5.28
CA GLU A 299 -31.90 10.28 3.85
C GLU A 299 -32.38 8.88 3.40
N GLY A 300 -33.30 8.85 2.42
CA GLY A 300 -33.88 7.61 1.89
C GLY A 300 -32.85 6.60 1.36
N ILE A 301 -33.20 5.32 1.41
CA ILE A 301 -32.34 4.20 0.99
C ILE A 301 -31.83 4.45 -0.44
N GLY A 302 -30.50 4.38 -0.63
CA GLY A 302 -29.86 4.49 -1.95
C GLY A 302 -29.61 5.92 -2.46
N ALA A 303 -30.28 6.94 -1.92
CA ALA A 303 -30.11 8.33 -2.36
C ALA A 303 -28.68 8.85 -2.13
N GLU A 304 -28.02 8.40 -1.06
CA GLU A 304 -26.61 8.70 -0.79
C GLU A 304 -25.67 8.06 -1.82
N GLY A 305 -25.94 6.80 -2.21
CA GLY A 305 -25.13 6.06 -3.17
C GLY A 305 -25.20 6.70 -4.56
N LEU A 306 -26.40 7.08 -5.01
CA LEU A 306 -26.60 7.76 -6.30
C LEU A 306 -25.89 9.12 -6.36
N ARG A 307 -25.94 9.90 -5.28
CA ARG A 307 -25.19 11.17 -5.21
C ARG A 307 -23.69 10.95 -5.23
N ALA A 308 -23.20 9.96 -4.50
CA ALA A 308 -21.78 9.60 -4.50
C ALA A 308 -21.33 9.16 -5.90
N LEU A 309 -22.13 8.34 -6.60
CA LEU A 309 -21.92 7.98 -8.00
C LEU A 309 -21.84 9.20 -8.92
N GLY A 310 -22.85 10.09 -8.88
CA GLY A 310 -22.89 11.27 -9.75
C GLY A 310 -21.74 12.25 -9.50
N ARG A 311 -21.39 12.49 -8.22
CA ARG A 311 -20.21 13.30 -7.85
C ARG A 311 -18.92 12.63 -8.32
N GLY A 312 -18.80 11.32 -8.12
CA GLY A 312 -17.68 10.52 -8.61
C GLY A 312 -17.52 10.64 -10.12
N ALA A 313 -18.62 10.48 -10.87
CA ALA A 313 -18.67 10.58 -12.32
C ALA A 313 -18.15 11.95 -12.81
N LEU A 314 -18.65 13.05 -12.23
CA LEU A 314 -18.21 14.40 -12.56
C LEU A 314 -16.74 14.64 -12.22
N ALA A 315 -16.30 14.25 -11.02
CA ALA A 315 -14.89 14.35 -10.62
C ALA A 315 -13.98 13.51 -11.53
N GLY A 316 -14.48 12.35 -11.98
CA GLY A 316 -13.82 11.48 -12.95
C GLY A 316 -13.61 12.17 -14.30
N LEU A 317 -14.59 12.95 -14.79
CA LEU A 317 -14.42 13.73 -16.01
C LEU A 317 -13.33 14.80 -15.86
N PHE A 318 -13.28 15.52 -14.74
CA PHE A 318 -12.20 16.50 -14.48
C PHE A 318 -10.82 15.83 -14.44
N GLY A 319 -10.69 14.71 -13.74
CA GLY A 319 -9.44 13.93 -13.75
C GLY A 319 -9.11 13.41 -15.15
N GLY A 320 -10.12 12.95 -15.89
CA GLY A 320 -9.99 12.42 -17.25
C GLY A 320 -9.44 13.45 -18.22
N LEU A 321 -9.94 14.70 -18.15
CA LEU A 321 -9.46 15.83 -18.96
C LEU A 321 -7.99 16.17 -18.67
N VAL A 322 -7.57 16.14 -17.40
CA VAL A 322 -6.16 16.35 -17.04
C VAL A 322 -5.29 15.21 -17.57
N PHE A 323 -5.76 13.96 -17.47
CA PHE A 323 -5.04 12.81 -18.00
C PHE A 323 -4.96 12.81 -19.53
N THR A 324 -5.97 13.34 -20.23
CA THR A 324 -5.92 13.53 -21.69
C THR A 324 -4.68 14.31 -22.14
N LEU A 325 -4.23 15.31 -21.36
CA LEU A 325 -3.01 16.08 -21.70
C LEU A 325 -1.79 15.18 -21.79
N VAL A 326 -1.63 14.25 -20.85
CA VAL A 326 -0.54 13.27 -20.87
C VAL A 326 -0.70 12.33 -22.06
N MET A 327 -1.90 11.80 -22.29
CA MET A 327 -2.17 10.86 -23.39
C MET A 327 -1.92 11.46 -24.78
N ILE A 328 -2.24 12.74 -24.97
CA ILE A 328 -1.90 13.47 -26.21
C ILE A 328 -0.39 13.51 -26.38
N GLN A 329 0.34 13.87 -25.32
CA GLN A 329 1.80 14.00 -25.37
C GLN A 329 2.51 12.68 -25.73
N ILE A 330 1.98 11.55 -25.28
CA ILE A 330 2.55 10.22 -25.55
C ILE A 330 1.85 9.47 -26.69
N GLY A 331 0.88 10.09 -27.38
CA GLY A 331 0.16 9.48 -28.51
C GLY A 331 -0.72 8.28 -28.15
N PHE A 332 -1.15 8.13 -26.90
CA PHE A 332 -1.80 6.92 -26.38
C PHE A 332 -3.32 6.83 -26.67
N LEU A 333 -3.93 7.90 -27.21
CA LEU A 333 -5.36 7.93 -27.52
C LEU A 333 -5.75 6.90 -28.58
N SER A 334 -4.89 6.63 -29.57
CA SER A 334 -5.15 5.60 -30.59
C SER A 334 -5.19 4.19 -29.99
N THR A 335 -4.33 3.90 -29.01
CA THR A 335 -4.37 2.65 -28.23
C THR A 335 -5.70 2.51 -27.48
N VAL A 336 -6.21 3.58 -26.87
CA VAL A 336 -7.54 3.54 -26.23
C VAL A 336 -8.66 3.37 -27.25
N ALA A 337 -8.56 4.02 -28.42
CA ALA A 337 -9.53 3.88 -29.50
C ALA A 337 -9.66 2.43 -29.99
N SER A 338 -8.56 1.65 -29.92
CA SER A 338 -8.54 0.26 -30.37
C SER A 338 -9.45 -0.66 -29.54
N LEU A 339 -9.83 -0.26 -28.31
CA LEU A 339 -10.81 -0.98 -27.48
C LEU A 339 -12.19 -1.09 -28.14
N ILE A 340 -12.50 -0.21 -29.09
CA ILE A 340 -13.74 -0.24 -29.88
C ILE A 340 -13.47 -0.46 -31.37
N GLY A 341 -12.28 -0.99 -31.71
CA GLY A 341 -11.87 -1.24 -33.10
C GLY A 341 -11.58 0.01 -33.92
N SER A 342 -11.34 1.17 -33.29
CA SER A 342 -11.01 2.42 -33.98
C SER A 342 -9.52 2.76 -33.84
N THR A 343 -8.99 3.58 -34.76
CA THR A 343 -7.66 4.18 -34.68
C THR A 343 -7.69 5.69 -34.49
N SER A 344 -8.88 6.30 -34.49
CA SER A 344 -9.05 7.76 -34.40
C SER A 344 -8.77 8.27 -32.99
N SER A 345 -7.91 9.27 -32.86
CA SER A 345 -7.62 9.92 -31.57
C SER A 345 -8.86 10.54 -30.92
N LEU A 346 -9.82 11.03 -31.72
CA LEU A 346 -11.09 11.56 -31.20
C LEU A 346 -11.95 10.43 -30.61
N ALA A 347 -12.03 9.28 -31.29
CA ALA A 347 -12.72 8.10 -30.74
C ALA A 347 -12.04 7.63 -29.44
N GLY A 348 -10.71 7.61 -29.41
CA GLY A 348 -9.92 7.32 -28.22
C GLY A 348 -10.19 8.27 -27.06
N LEU A 349 -10.32 9.57 -27.33
CA LEU A 349 -10.70 10.57 -26.33
C LEU A 349 -12.09 10.29 -25.76
N MET A 350 -13.07 9.99 -26.60
CA MET A 350 -14.43 9.69 -26.14
C MET A 350 -14.46 8.44 -25.26
N VAL A 351 -13.79 7.37 -25.69
CA VAL A 351 -13.67 6.13 -24.90
C VAL A 351 -12.95 6.40 -23.57
N HIS A 352 -11.86 7.17 -23.59
CA HIS A 352 -11.15 7.57 -22.38
C HIS A 352 -12.05 8.33 -21.40
N LEU A 353 -12.86 9.29 -21.86
CA LEU A 353 -13.77 10.05 -20.99
C LEU A 353 -14.88 9.17 -20.41
N VAL A 354 -15.36 8.16 -21.15
CA VAL A 354 -16.30 7.15 -20.63
C VAL A 354 -15.62 6.31 -19.53
N ILE A 355 -14.41 5.82 -19.77
CA ILE A 355 -13.63 5.07 -18.76
C ILE A 355 -13.40 5.95 -17.53
N ALA A 356 -12.97 7.19 -17.71
CA ALA A 356 -12.74 8.17 -16.65
C ALA A 356 -14.00 8.43 -15.81
N ASN A 357 -15.18 8.44 -16.43
CA ASN A 357 -16.46 8.58 -15.76
C ASN A 357 -16.82 7.34 -14.90
N LEU A 358 -16.62 6.13 -15.44
CA LEU A 358 -16.85 4.87 -14.72
C LEU A 358 -15.88 4.70 -13.53
N VAL A 359 -14.61 5.03 -13.75
CA VAL A 359 -13.57 5.02 -12.71
C VAL A 359 -13.87 6.06 -11.62
N GLY A 360 -14.33 7.25 -12.00
CA GLY A 360 -14.74 8.28 -11.04
C GLY A 360 -15.98 7.87 -10.24
N SER A 361 -16.97 7.28 -10.90
CA SER A 361 -18.19 6.77 -10.27
C SER A 361 -17.87 5.72 -9.19
N SER A 362 -16.97 4.78 -9.50
CA SER A 362 -16.50 3.78 -8.54
C SER A 362 -15.71 4.41 -7.39
N TYR A 363 -14.91 5.46 -7.62
CA TYR A 363 -14.28 6.21 -6.52
C TYR A 363 -15.31 6.80 -5.57
N GLY A 364 -16.37 7.41 -6.09
CA GLY A 364 -17.45 7.97 -5.28
C GLY A 364 -18.09 6.94 -4.36
N LEU A 365 -18.35 5.73 -4.86
CA LEU A 365 -18.88 4.63 -4.05
C LEU A 365 -17.88 4.12 -2.99
N LEU A 366 -16.61 3.98 -3.37
CA LEU A 366 -15.57 3.36 -2.53
C LEU A 366 -15.05 4.31 -1.44
N PHE A 367 -14.95 5.61 -1.74
CA PHE A 367 -14.26 6.61 -0.91
C PHE A 367 -15.17 7.69 -0.33
N ARG A 368 -16.50 7.58 -0.48
CA ARG A 368 -17.45 8.49 0.19
C ARG A 368 -17.12 8.65 1.68
N ARG A 369 -17.13 9.91 2.16
CA ARG A 369 -16.90 10.27 3.57
C ARG A 369 -15.51 9.86 4.12
N GLN A 370 -14.55 9.46 3.29
CA GLN A 370 -13.20 9.10 3.75
C GLN A 370 -12.23 10.28 3.87
N ALA A 371 -12.42 11.33 3.05
CA ALA A 371 -11.60 12.52 3.07
C ALA A 371 -12.16 13.56 4.06
N TYR A 372 -11.29 14.16 4.85
CA TYR A 372 -11.62 15.18 5.85
C TYR A 372 -10.99 16.55 5.57
N ASP A 373 -10.07 16.61 4.60
CA ASP A 373 -9.46 17.81 4.05
C ASP A 373 -8.86 17.52 2.67
N ILE A 374 -8.31 18.55 2.03
CA ILE A 374 -7.70 18.43 0.71
C ILE A 374 -6.51 17.46 0.72
N GLY A 375 -5.73 17.42 1.81
CA GLY A 375 -4.57 16.52 1.93
C GLY A 375 -4.99 15.05 1.92
N SER A 376 -5.97 14.69 2.74
CA SER A 376 -6.54 13.33 2.73
C SER A 376 -7.26 13.00 1.43
N ALA A 377 -7.95 13.96 0.80
CA ALA A 377 -8.57 13.79 -0.51
C ALA A 377 -7.53 13.48 -1.61
N LEU A 378 -6.43 14.23 -1.62
CA LEU A 378 -5.28 13.99 -2.49
C LEU A 378 -4.69 12.60 -2.24
N GLY A 379 -4.50 12.23 -0.97
CA GLY A 379 -3.95 10.94 -0.57
C GLY A 379 -4.73 9.74 -1.09
N TRP A 380 -6.04 9.72 -0.83
CA TRP A 380 -6.93 8.67 -1.33
C TRP A 380 -7.00 8.66 -2.85
N GLY A 381 -7.10 9.84 -3.46
CA GLY A 381 -7.13 10.01 -4.91
C GLY A 381 -5.89 9.46 -5.60
N VAL A 382 -4.69 9.86 -5.17
CA VAL A 382 -3.41 9.38 -5.73
C VAL A 382 -3.26 7.88 -5.54
N SER A 383 -3.65 7.34 -4.38
CA SER A 383 -3.57 5.91 -4.12
C SER A 383 -4.51 5.11 -5.05
N TYR A 384 -5.69 5.65 -5.33
CA TYR A 384 -6.63 5.07 -6.29
C TYR A 384 -6.14 5.20 -7.74
N GLY A 385 -5.50 6.31 -8.08
CA GLY A 385 -4.81 6.48 -9.36
C GLY A 385 -3.72 5.43 -9.57
N PHE A 386 -2.86 5.20 -8.57
CA PHE A 386 -1.83 4.16 -8.60
C PHE A 386 -2.43 2.77 -8.82
N PHE A 387 -3.51 2.45 -8.09
CA PHE A 387 -4.27 1.22 -8.31
C PHE A 387 -4.73 1.06 -9.77
N TRP A 388 -5.31 2.11 -10.35
CA TRP A 388 -5.78 2.07 -11.74
C TRP A 388 -4.67 2.01 -12.77
N TRP A 389 -3.44 2.46 -12.47
CA TRP A 389 -2.31 2.22 -13.36
C TRP A 389 -1.95 0.72 -13.43
N ILE A 390 -2.03 0.02 -12.29
CA ILE A 390 -1.79 -1.43 -12.24
C ILE A 390 -2.95 -2.21 -12.88
N LEU A 391 -4.18 -1.85 -12.52
CA LEU A 391 -5.37 -2.55 -13.00
C LEU A 391 -5.68 -2.22 -14.46
N GLY A 392 -5.56 -0.96 -14.86
CA GLY A 392 -5.96 -0.47 -16.19
C GLY A 392 -4.97 -0.88 -17.29
N PRO A 393 -3.94 -0.06 -17.58
CA PRO A 393 -3.05 -0.30 -18.72
C PRO A 393 -2.17 -1.55 -18.55
N LEU A 394 -1.78 -1.92 -17.33
CA LEU A 394 -0.93 -3.10 -17.11
C LEU A 394 -1.69 -4.44 -17.09
N THR A 395 -3.02 -4.44 -16.88
CA THR A 395 -3.79 -5.68 -16.68
C THR A 395 -5.03 -5.75 -17.58
N LEU A 396 -6.01 -4.85 -17.39
CA LEU A 396 -7.28 -4.91 -18.10
C LEU A 396 -7.13 -4.55 -19.57
N MET A 397 -6.29 -3.58 -19.93
CA MET A 397 -6.15 -3.16 -21.33
C MET A 397 -5.67 -4.30 -22.24
N PRO A 398 -4.59 -5.05 -21.94
CA PRO A 398 -4.23 -6.25 -22.69
C PRO A 398 -5.40 -7.23 -22.84
N ILE A 399 -6.12 -7.52 -21.74
CA ILE A 399 -7.26 -8.46 -21.72
C ILE A 399 -8.38 -7.98 -22.65
N LEU A 400 -8.74 -6.70 -22.59
CA LEU A 400 -9.79 -6.11 -23.41
C LEU A 400 -9.40 -6.05 -24.90
N LEU A 401 -8.10 -6.03 -25.20
CA LEU A 401 -7.57 -6.12 -26.56
C LEU A 401 -7.37 -7.58 -27.03
N GLY A 402 -7.80 -8.57 -26.23
CA GLY A 402 -7.70 -9.98 -26.59
C GLY A 402 -6.31 -10.59 -26.42
N THR A 403 -5.45 -9.96 -25.61
CA THR A 403 -4.08 -10.44 -25.31
C THR A 403 -3.93 -10.74 -23.83
N THR A 404 -2.95 -11.56 -23.47
CA THR A 404 -2.60 -11.81 -22.06
C THR A 404 -1.81 -10.62 -21.50
N PRO A 405 -2.07 -10.18 -20.26
CA PRO A 405 -1.19 -9.21 -19.58
C PRO A 405 0.26 -9.70 -19.59
N VAL A 406 1.22 -8.79 -19.77
CA VAL A 406 2.65 -9.11 -19.72
C VAL A 406 3.31 -8.22 -18.69
N TRP A 407 3.43 -8.72 -17.47
CA TRP A 407 4.07 -8.01 -16.37
C TRP A 407 5.59 -8.19 -16.47
N THR A 408 6.26 -7.22 -17.10
CA THR A 408 7.72 -7.16 -17.22
C THR A 408 8.22 -5.74 -16.97
N VAL A 409 9.50 -5.60 -16.62
CA VAL A 409 10.16 -4.30 -16.46
C VAL A 409 10.03 -3.48 -17.74
N GLN A 410 10.18 -4.10 -18.91
CA GLN A 410 10.14 -3.43 -20.19
C GLN A 410 8.76 -2.83 -20.49
N VAL A 411 7.69 -3.59 -20.24
CA VAL A 411 6.30 -3.12 -20.43
C VAL A 411 5.95 -2.06 -19.40
N ALA A 412 6.30 -2.24 -18.14
CA ALA A 412 6.03 -1.23 -17.13
C ALA A 412 6.81 0.07 -17.37
N ALA A 413 8.05 -0.02 -17.87
CA ALA A 413 8.86 1.14 -18.22
C ALA A 413 8.28 1.90 -19.41
N SER A 414 7.76 1.22 -20.43
CA SER A 414 7.10 1.88 -21.57
C SER A 414 5.78 2.57 -21.17
N LEU A 415 5.12 2.09 -20.10
CA LEU A 415 3.90 2.66 -19.54
C LEU A 415 4.14 3.64 -18.37
N LEU A 416 5.39 3.96 -18.06
CA LEU A 416 5.74 4.87 -16.96
C LEU A 416 5.16 6.28 -17.12
N PRO A 417 5.12 6.91 -18.33
CA PRO A 417 4.42 8.19 -18.49
C PRO A 417 2.93 8.10 -18.14
N GLY A 418 2.31 6.94 -18.39
CA GLY A 418 0.94 6.65 -18.01
C GLY A 418 0.73 6.62 -16.49
N LEU A 419 1.74 6.25 -15.69
CA LEU A 419 1.68 6.31 -14.23
C LEU A 419 1.47 7.76 -13.78
N ILE A 420 2.24 8.70 -14.32
CA ILE A 420 2.10 10.14 -14.00
C ILE A 420 0.66 10.60 -14.28
N GLY A 421 0.12 10.23 -15.44
CA GLY A 421 -1.25 10.54 -15.81
C GLY A 421 -2.31 9.96 -14.87
N HIS A 422 -2.13 8.72 -14.41
CA HIS A 422 -3.03 8.08 -13.43
C HIS A 422 -2.94 8.71 -12.03
N LEU A 423 -1.73 9.08 -11.57
CA LEU A 423 -1.56 9.77 -10.29
C LEU A 423 -2.20 11.17 -10.35
N ALA A 424 -2.02 11.90 -11.46
CA ALA A 424 -2.66 13.21 -11.68
C ALA A 424 -4.18 13.10 -11.78
N TYR A 425 -4.69 12.11 -12.54
CA TYR A 425 -6.11 11.76 -12.60
C TYR A 425 -6.68 11.55 -11.20
N GLY A 426 -6.03 10.68 -10.41
CA GLY A 426 -6.45 10.34 -9.06
C GLY A 426 -6.44 11.54 -8.11
N ALA A 427 -5.40 12.37 -8.17
CA ALA A 427 -5.30 13.60 -7.39
C ALA A 427 -6.47 14.55 -7.65
N VAL A 428 -6.77 14.84 -8.93
CA VAL A 428 -7.86 15.73 -9.33
C VAL A 428 -9.21 15.12 -8.96
N LEU A 429 -9.42 13.83 -9.24
CA LEU A 429 -10.62 13.08 -8.86
C LEU A 429 -10.89 13.21 -7.35
N GLY A 430 -9.89 12.93 -6.51
CA GLY A 430 -10.02 12.99 -5.06
C GLY A 430 -10.38 14.39 -4.55
N ILE A 431 -9.67 15.41 -5.04
CA ILE A 431 -9.89 16.81 -4.65
C ILE A 431 -11.28 17.28 -5.09
N VAL A 432 -11.64 17.10 -6.36
CA VAL A 432 -12.93 17.57 -6.90
C VAL A 432 -14.09 16.85 -6.21
N PHE A 433 -13.99 15.55 -5.98
CA PHE A 433 -14.99 14.79 -5.23
C PHE A 433 -15.15 15.33 -3.80
N TYR A 434 -14.04 15.55 -3.08
CA TYR A 434 -14.07 16.12 -1.74
C TYR A 434 -14.70 17.51 -1.72
N LEU A 435 -14.37 18.40 -2.67
CA LEU A 435 -14.96 19.74 -2.73
C LEU A 435 -16.47 19.70 -2.96
N MET A 436 -16.96 18.75 -3.76
CA MET A 436 -18.40 18.54 -3.97
C MET A 436 -19.09 17.95 -2.74
N GLU A 437 -18.44 17.05 -2.00
CA GLU A 437 -18.97 16.54 -0.72
C GLU A 437 -18.95 17.61 0.38
N ALA A 438 -17.89 18.40 0.50
CA ALA A 438 -17.73 19.42 1.53
C ALA A 438 -18.72 20.58 1.38
N ARG A 439 -19.07 20.93 0.13
CA ARG A 439 -20.08 21.95 -0.18
C ARG A 439 -21.52 21.44 -0.05
N TYR A 440 -21.72 20.14 0.19
CA TYR A 440 -23.06 19.61 0.39
C TYR A 440 -23.59 20.02 1.76
N ASN A 441 -24.59 20.89 1.75
CA ASN A 441 -25.30 21.29 2.95
C ASN A 441 -26.82 21.24 2.69
N PRO A 442 -27.49 20.13 3.06
CA PRO A 442 -28.93 20.03 2.89
C PRO A 442 -29.64 21.07 3.77
N TRP A 443 -30.52 21.87 3.15
CA TRP A 443 -31.21 22.99 3.82
C TRP A 443 -32.08 22.58 5.02
N TRP A 444 -32.40 21.28 5.15
CA TRP A 444 -33.20 20.72 6.22
C TRP A 444 -32.38 20.25 7.44
N ILE A 445 -31.04 20.27 7.39
CA ILE A 445 -30.18 19.90 8.53
C ILE A 445 -29.55 21.17 9.14
N PRO A 446 -29.69 21.44 10.45
CA PRO A 446 -29.09 22.61 11.08
C PRO A 446 -27.57 22.66 10.92
N HIS A 447 -27.04 23.83 10.55
CA HIS A 447 -25.59 24.05 10.31
C HIS A 447 -24.71 23.60 11.48
N GLU A 448 -25.09 23.93 12.71
CA GLU A 448 -24.33 23.60 13.92
C GLU A 448 -24.15 22.09 14.13
N HIS A 449 -25.18 21.30 13.79
CA HIS A 449 -25.15 19.85 13.93
C HIS A 449 -24.22 19.21 12.88
N VAL A 450 -24.27 19.69 11.64
CA VAL A 450 -23.39 19.24 10.55
C VAL A 450 -21.93 19.53 10.88
N ASP A 451 -21.65 20.71 11.41
CA ASP A 451 -20.28 21.12 11.74
C ASP A 451 -19.72 20.36 12.96
N ALA A 452 -20.53 20.11 13.99
CA ALA A 452 -20.13 19.30 15.15
C ALA A 452 -19.76 17.86 14.72
N LEU A 453 -20.62 17.20 13.94
CA LEU A 453 -20.37 15.86 13.40
C LEU A 453 -19.14 15.82 12.48
N ARG A 454 -18.91 16.87 11.69
CA ARG A 454 -17.74 16.99 10.82
C ARG A 454 -16.45 17.10 11.64
N VAL A 455 -16.46 17.88 12.72
CA VAL A 455 -15.30 18.02 13.62
C VAL A 455 -14.99 16.70 14.34
N GLU A 456 -16.00 15.99 14.83
CA GLU A 456 -15.80 14.69 15.47
C GLU A 456 -15.26 13.65 14.49
N ARG A 457 -15.88 13.52 13.30
CA ARG A 457 -15.41 12.58 12.26
C ARG A 457 -13.98 12.89 11.82
N ARG A 458 -13.64 14.17 11.64
CA ARG A 458 -12.27 14.59 11.32
C ARG A 458 -11.29 14.17 12.42
N LYS A 459 -11.64 14.39 13.68
CA LYS A 459 -10.81 13.95 14.82
C LYS A 459 -10.61 12.45 14.82
N GLU A 460 -11.66 11.66 14.58
CA GLU A 460 -11.55 10.20 14.49
C GLU A 460 -10.66 9.76 13.34
N GLN A 461 -10.86 10.33 12.14
CA GLN A 461 -10.12 9.96 10.94
C GLN A 461 -8.63 10.31 11.00
N VAL A 462 -8.28 11.46 11.60
CA VAL A 462 -6.88 11.86 11.80
C VAL A 462 -6.13 10.90 12.73
N LEU A 463 -6.84 10.22 13.64
CA LEU A 463 -6.26 9.26 14.57
C LEU A 463 -6.14 7.83 14.00
N THR A 464 -6.54 7.62 12.75
CA THR A 464 -6.41 6.35 12.02
C THR A 464 -5.04 6.24 11.33
N SER A 465 -4.71 5.06 10.79
CA SER A 465 -3.53 4.90 9.92
C SER A 465 -3.78 5.30 8.47
N ALA A 466 -4.87 6.00 8.15
CA ALA A 466 -5.10 6.45 6.78
C ALA A 466 -3.87 7.22 6.24
N PRO A 467 -3.32 8.24 6.92
CA PRO A 467 -2.10 8.92 6.46
C PRO A 467 -0.93 8.00 6.15
N ALA A 468 -0.68 7.00 7.01
CA ALA A 468 0.36 6.01 6.77
C ALA A 468 0.13 5.24 5.46
N LEU A 469 -1.11 4.81 5.21
CA LEU A 469 -1.49 4.02 4.04
C LEU A 469 -1.22 4.77 2.74
N TRP A 470 -1.77 5.97 2.56
CA TRP A 470 -1.57 6.69 1.29
C TRP A 470 -0.14 7.20 1.12
N VAL A 471 0.55 7.60 2.18
CA VAL A 471 1.98 7.93 2.09
C VAL A 471 2.79 6.71 1.68
N PHE A 472 2.47 5.52 2.21
CA PHE A 472 3.17 4.30 1.83
C PHE A 472 2.84 3.86 0.40
N VAL A 473 1.61 4.03 -0.07
CA VAL A 473 1.29 3.77 -1.49
C VAL A 473 2.05 4.73 -2.40
N VAL A 474 2.19 6.01 -2.03
CA VAL A 474 3.06 6.94 -2.76
C VAL A 474 4.50 6.46 -2.74
N ALA A 475 5.01 5.97 -1.62
CA ALA A 475 6.35 5.37 -1.56
C ALA A 475 6.49 4.16 -2.51
N ILE A 476 5.50 3.26 -2.57
CA ILE A 476 5.47 2.15 -3.53
C ILE A 476 5.50 2.69 -4.97
N ALA A 477 4.70 3.70 -5.28
CA ALA A 477 4.69 4.32 -6.60
C ALA A 477 6.04 4.96 -6.96
N LEU A 478 6.78 5.51 -5.99
CA LEU A 478 8.13 6.06 -6.17
C LEU A 478 9.23 4.99 -6.26
N ILE A 479 8.99 3.78 -5.73
CA ILE A 479 9.87 2.63 -5.92
C ILE A 479 9.87 2.16 -7.39
N VAL A 480 8.72 2.28 -8.08
CA VAL A 480 8.58 1.87 -9.50
C VAL A 480 9.66 2.50 -10.39
N PRO A 481 9.83 3.84 -10.48
CA PRO A 481 10.88 4.42 -11.33
C PRO A 481 12.30 4.05 -10.91
N ILE A 482 12.56 3.75 -9.63
CA ILE A 482 13.88 3.27 -9.18
C ILE A 482 14.17 1.89 -9.78
N VAL A 483 13.20 0.97 -9.71
CA VAL A 483 13.31 -0.38 -10.25
C VAL A 483 13.36 -0.36 -11.78
N LEU A 484 12.60 0.52 -12.44
CA LEU A 484 12.49 0.57 -13.90
C LEU A 484 13.57 1.43 -14.59
N GLY A 485 14.18 2.37 -13.86
CA GLY A 485 15.22 3.26 -14.40
C GLY A 485 16.45 2.47 -14.85
N LYS A 486 17.15 2.94 -15.88
CA LYS A 486 18.40 2.36 -16.34
C LYS A 486 19.61 3.07 -15.77
#